data_AF-A0A2U2MQL4-F1
#
_entry.id   AF-A0A2U2MQL4-F1
#
_cell.length_a   1.000
_cell.length_b   1.000
_cell.length_c   1.000
_cell.angle_alpha   90.00
_cell.angle_beta   90.00
_cell.angle_gamma   90.00
#
_symmetry.space_group_name_H-M   'P 1'
#
loop_
_entity.id
_entity.type
_entity.pdbx_description
1 polymer ?
#
loop_
_entity_poly.entity_id
_entity_poly.type
_entity_poly.pdbx_seq_one_letter_code
_entity_poly.pdbx_strand_id
1 'polypeptide(L)'
;MAAMTVSTGTGTNSSSGTGSGTNPNTVKHTSTGNRTNALNSTGPDTDTDTGTGSDANASTGNRNSNSMAAADAHRSPRLPHLAAFPQALGTGIIVTCSQPLPHTMRRRIARLIEEFEASFSRFRRDSLVGRIATSSDGGTFEFPSGLGAESLFALYDRLFTASRGTMDPLVGAELTELGYNEDMAFRMRGDDTPETAMHDANIHTDGSVLDNAAANIHDNAAAGSRNNHNRNQSIAVTYDGRTSSAAPSFHADRYADVLQRRPTWQDDVSHHSRFLTVDRSMRLDFGAAGKGMTVDLLANMIEYELPGADYVIDAGGDLRVHLHAPARPLTVAMEDPDDESRAIGTAAITDGALCASAPSRRHWRIRAGDVLREVHHLLNAVDGTPANDVKATWVFVPRGKVLIPTKSPVESPVKSPESSTKSSPDGHPYPCTTDDIDDLRLHYPTMLADGLATALFVAEAGDLAHEFSTQDGTPAFECAMLDAGRNAGASAHFPGRLFTV
;
A
#
# COMPACT_ATOMS: atom_id res chain seq x y z
N MET A 1 1.89 -3.39 -5.03
CA MET A 1 1.80 -1.91 -5.12
C MET A 1 3.18 -1.35 -5.31
N ALA A 2 3.34 -0.52 -6.35
CA ALA A 2 4.58 0.13 -6.77
C ALA A 2 5.07 1.13 -5.70
N ALA A 3 6.37 1.41 -5.60
CA ALA A 3 6.80 2.52 -4.76
C ALA A 3 6.53 3.85 -5.46
N MET A 4 5.91 4.77 -4.75
CA MET A 4 6.05 6.18 -5.05
C MET A 4 7.18 6.72 -4.19
N THR A 5 8.17 7.37 -4.79
CA THR A 5 9.22 8.05 -4.01
C THR A 5 8.82 9.51 -3.81
N VAL A 6 8.70 9.91 -2.54
CA VAL A 6 8.41 11.29 -2.13
C VAL A 6 9.71 12.05 -1.92
N SER A 7 9.94 13.10 -2.71
CA SER A 7 11.10 14.00 -2.53
C SER A 7 10.74 15.17 -1.60
N THR A 8 11.21 15.15 -0.36
CA THR A 8 11.15 16.31 0.55
C THR A 8 12.46 17.09 0.48
N GLY A 9 12.48 18.20 -0.26
CA GLY A 9 13.69 19.01 -0.43
C GLY A 9 14.09 19.73 0.86
N THR A 10 15.26 19.40 1.43
CA THR A 10 15.92 20.19 2.47
C THR A 10 16.78 21.28 1.81
N GLY A 11 16.27 22.51 1.79
CA GLY A 11 17.03 23.66 1.28
C GLY A 11 18.19 24.02 2.20
N THR A 12 19.42 23.79 1.76
CA THR A 12 20.61 24.45 2.31
C THR A 12 21.01 25.57 1.36
N ASN A 13 20.89 26.81 1.82
CA ASN A 13 21.39 27.98 1.11
C ASN A 13 22.91 28.04 1.24
N SER A 14 23.62 27.95 0.11
CA SER A 14 24.95 28.52 -0.02
C SER A 14 25.04 29.25 -1.36
N SER A 15 25.37 30.53 -1.29
CA SER A 15 25.56 31.41 -2.44
C SER A 15 27.03 31.40 -2.88
N SER A 16 27.21 31.65 -4.17
CA SER A 16 28.43 32.03 -4.91
C SER A 16 29.32 30.92 -5.48
N GLY A 17 29.59 31.04 -6.80
CA GLY A 17 30.67 30.33 -7.47
C GLY A 17 30.29 29.78 -8.85
N THR A 18 30.47 30.58 -9.89
CA THR A 18 30.45 30.19 -11.31
C THR A 18 31.40 29.03 -11.61
N GLY A 19 30.94 28.00 -12.32
CA GLY A 19 31.82 26.95 -12.84
C GLY A 19 31.06 25.83 -13.56
N SER A 20 31.28 25.70 -14.86
CA SER A 20 30.80 24.63 -15.72
C SER A 20 31.34 23.25 -15.33
N GLY A 21 30.54 22.21 -15.49
CA GLY A 21 31.04 20.85 -15.73
C GLY A 21 30.59 19.77 -14.75
N THR A 22 29.72 18.90 -15.25
CA THR A 22 29.60 17.46 -14.97
C THR A 22 29.35 16.94 -13.54
N ASN A 23 28.28 16.13 -13.49
CA ASN A 23 27.94 15.05 -12.54
C ASN A 23 27.07 15.43 -11.31
N PRO A 24 26.07 14.59 -10.98
CA PRO A 24 25.99 14.17 -9.58
C PRO A 24 25.64 12.69 -9.39
N ASN A 25 26.48 12.05 -8.56
CA ASN A 25 26.13 10.88 -7.75
C ASN A 25 24.98 11.24 -6.80
N THR A 26 23.94 10.40 -6.76
CA THR A 26 22.96 10.41 -5.66
C THR A 26 23.39 9.37 -4.63
N VAL A 27 23.79 9.82 -3.45
CA VAL A 27 24.13 8.97 -2.30
C VAL A 27 22.83 8.50 -1.65
N LYS A 28 22.59 7.18 -1.67
CA LYS A 28 21.58 6.50 -0.85
C LYS A 28 22.04 6.45 0.60
N HIS A 29 21.20 6.87 1.54
CA HIS A 29 21.37 6.50 2.94
C HIS A 29 20.83 5.08 3.16
N THR A 30 21.73 4.11 3.22
CA THR A 30 21.47 2.79 3.80
C THR A 30 21.73 2.87 5.31
N SER A 31 20.75 2.47 6.12
CA SER A 31 20.85 2.46 7.58
C SER A 31 21.30 1.07 8.05
N THR A 32 22.59 0.93 8.32
CA THR A 32 23.16 -0.11 9.19
C THR A 32 24.14 0.56 10.15
N GLY A 33 24.06 0.26 11.44
CA GLY A 33 25.17 0.52 12.36
C GLY A 33 24.82 1.12 13.71
N ASN A 34 24.52 0.23 14.64
CA ASN A 34 24.57 0.39 16.09
C ASN A 34 25.84 1.13 16.56
N ARG A 35 25.73 2.14 17.45
CA ARG A 35 26.75 2.46 18.48
C ARG A 35 26.26 3.45 19.55
N THR A 36 26.69 3.14 20.76
CA THR A 36 26.39 3.68 22.09
C THR A 36 27.18 4.93 22.46
N ASN A 37 26.75 5.55 23.58
CA ASN A 37 27.39 6.55 24.48
C ASN A 37 26.71 7.93 24.41
N ALA A 38 25.94 8.41 25.40
CA ALA A 38 26.18 8.66 26.84
C ALA A 38 26.99 9.95 27.13
N LEU A 39 26.40 10.77 28.02
CA LEU A 39 26.97 11.76 28.95
C LEU A 39 26.95 13.27 28.58
N ASN A 40 25.95 13.95 29.18
CA ASN A 40 26.03 14.95 30.28
C ASN A 40 26.86 16.25 30.20
N SER A 41 26.30 17.24 30.93
CA SER A 41 26.86 18.49 31.52
C SER A 41 26.80 19.75 30.63
N THR A 42 26.01 20.80 30.91
CA THR A 42 25.94 21.77 32.04
C THR A 42 27.17 22.65 32.20
N GLY A 43 27.00 23.97 31.99
CA GLY A 43 27.82 25.00 32.64
C GLY A 43 27.81 26.36 31.92
N PRO A 44 27.79 27.51 32.62
CA PRO A 44 27.18 28.76 32.15
C PRO A 44 28.15 29.97 32.15
N ASP A 45 27.54 31.16 31.95
CA ASP A 45 27.98 32.52 32.32
C ASP A 45 29.09 33.21 31.51
N THR A 46 28.81 34.43 31.04
CA THR A 46 29.26 35.67 31.73
C THR A 46 28.81 36.95 31.04
N ASP A 47 28.45 37.92 31.88
CA ASP A 47 28.07 39.30 31.65
C ASP A 47 29.12 40.18 30.96
N THR A 48 28.64 41.32 30.43
CA THR A 48 29.06 42.72 30.68
C THR A 48 28.94 43.55 29.40
N ASP A 49 28.74 44.87 29.39
CA ASP A 49 28.02 45.88 30.17
C ASP A 49 28.25 47.20 29.39
N THR A 50 27.35 48.16 29.55
CA THR A 50 27.49 49.62 29.34
C THR A 50 27.61 50.24 27.94
N GLY A 51 26.83 51.32 27.73
CA GLY A 51 27.18 52.38 26.77
C GLY A 51 26.06 53.30 26.34
N THR A 52 25.59 54.14 27.27
CA THR A 52 24.68 55.30 27.14
C THR A 52 24.90 56.25 25.94
N GLY A 53 23.82 56.84 25.40
CA GLY A 53 23.86 58.07 24.59
C GLY A 53 22.47 58.55 24.13
N SER A 54 22.12 59.79 24.48
CA SER A 54 20.79 60.42 24.35
C SER A 54 20.57 61.23 23.05
N ASP A 55 19.29 61.55 22.83
CA ASP A 55 18.72 62.76 22.20
C ASP A 55 18.10 62.73 20.78
N ALA A 56 16.77 62.96 20.81
CA ALA A 56 15.95 63.88 20.01
C ALA A 56 15.66 63.64 18.51
N ASN A 57 14.45 63.10 18.28
CA ASN A 57 13.32 63.71 17.53
C ASN A 57 13.54 64.23 16.10
N ALA A 58 13.05 63.49 15.10
CA ALA A 58 12.41 64.06 13.91
C ALA A 58 11.53 63.02 13.19
N SER A 59 10.23 63.33 13.11
CA SER A 59 9.22 62.65 12.30
C SER A 59 9.57 62.64 10.81
N THR A 60 9.69 61.47 10.20
CA THR A 60 9.45 61.30 8.76
C THR A 60 9.00 59.88 8.45
N GLY A 61 7.90 59.78 7.69
CA GLY A 61 7.75 58.75 6.66
C GLY A 61 7.43 57.34 7.11
N ASN A 62 6.15 57.11 7.39
CA ASN A 62 5.50 55.80 7.24
C ASN A 62 5.76 55.23 5.83
N ARG A 63 6.72 54.32 5.70
CA ARG A 63 6.94 53.42 4.56
C ARG A 63 8.03 52.42 4.94
N ASN A 64 7.67 51.31 5.62
CA ASN A 64 8.46 50.06 5.62
C ASN A 64 7.77 48.86 6.33
N SER A 65 6.44 48.84 6.45
CA SER A 65 5.72 47.65 6.95
C SER A 65 5.44 46.58 5.87
N ASN A 66 5.65 46.87 4.58
CA ASN A 66 5.36 45.95 3.48
C ASN A 66 6.56 45.12 2.98
N SER A 67 7.76 45.29 3.56
CA SER A 67 8.96 44.57 3.11
C SER A 67 9.23 43.27 3.87
N MET A 68 8.59 43.03 5.03
CA MET A 68 8.75 41.78 5.79
C MET A 68 7.66 40.74 5.50
N ALA A 69 6.50 41.16 4.96
CA ALA A 69 5.41 40.25 4.61
C ALA A 69 5.65 39.46 3.29
N ALA A 70 6.65 39.84 2.49
CA ALA A 70 6.94 39.21 1.19
C ALA A 70 8.02 38.12 1.26
N ALA A 71 8.71 37.95 2.39
CA ALA A 71 9.82 37.00 2.52
C ALA A 71 9.41 35.59 2.98
N ASP A 72 8.18 35.39 3.45
CA ASP A 72 7.70 34.11 3.98
C ASP A 72 6.91 33.26 2.98
N ALA A 73 6.69 33.76 1.76
CA ALA A 73 5.82 33.13 0.75
C ALA A 73 6.46 31.96 -0.03
N HIS A 74 7.61 31.42 0.41
CA HIS A 74 8.41 30.45 -0.37
C HIS A 74 8.83 29.20 0.41
N ARG A 75 8.26 28.92 1.59
CA ARG A 75 8.56 27.66 2.28
C ARG A 75 7.80 26.50 1.64
N SER A 76 8.53 25.51 1.14
CA SER A 76 8.02 24.14 0.95
C SER A 76 7.33 23.68 2.24
N PRO A 77 6.21 22.94 2.17
CA PRO A 77 5.51 22.46 3.35
C PRO A 77 6.50 21.71 4.24
N ARG A 78 6.75 22.27 5.42
CA ARG A 78 7.65 21.63 6.39
C ARG A 78 6.81 20.62 7.15
N LEU A 79 7.08 19.34 6.88
CA LEU A 79 6.52 18.20 7.60
C LEU A 79 7.61 17.59 8.49
N PRO A 80 8.11 18.29 9.53
CA PRO A 80 9.29 17.87 10.28
C PRO A 80 9.03 16.66 11.20
N HIS A 81 7.77 16.31 11.44
CA HIS A 81 7.42 15.24 12.36
C HIS A 81 7.13 13.95 11.61
N LEU A 82 7.96 12.94 11.85
CA LEU A 82 7.81 11.61 11.26
C LEU A 82 7.40 10.57 12.32
N ALA A 83 6.49 9.69 11.93
CA ALA A 83 6.18 8.44 12.63
C ALA A 83 6.18 7.30 11.62
N ALA A 84 6.84 6.18 11.96
CA ALA A 84 6.91 5.00 11.10
C ALA A 84 6.33 3.79 11.83
N PHE A 85 5.60 2.97 11.09
CA PHE A 85 4.99 1.71 11.51
C PHE A 85 5.46 0.61 10.56
N PRO A 86 6.72 0.13 10.67
CA PRO A 86 7.37 -0.68 9.65
C PRO A 86 6.73 -2.05 9.43
N GLN A 87 6.00 -2.58 10.41
CA GLN A 87 5.38 -3.91 10.34
C GLN A 87 3.91 -3.87 9.86
N ALA A 88 3.38 -2.68 9.59
CA ALA A 88 1.99 -2.49 9.18
C ALA A 88 1.75 -3.04 7.75
N LEU A 89 0.70 -3.84 7.58
CA LEU A 89 0.11 -4.21 6.28
C LEU A 89 1.07 -4.88 5.28
N GLY A 90 2.17 -5.45 5.78
CA GLY A 90 3.20 -6.10 4.95
C GLY A 90 3.97 -5.15 4.03
N THR A 91 3.91 -3.83 4.28
CA THR A 91 4.67 -2.82 3.51
C THR A 91 5.21 -1.67 4.35
N GLY A 92 4.72 -1.53 5.58
CA GLY A 92 5.01 -0.40 6.46
C GLY A 92 4.16 0.83 6.14
N ILE A 93 3.96 1.69 7.16
CA ILE A 93 3.31 2.99 6.99
C ILE A 93 4.25 4.09 7.51
N ILE A 94 4.39 5.17 6.75
CA ILE A 94 5.08 6.39 7.15
C ILE A 94 4.07 7.52 7.21
N VAL A 95 4.03 8.22 8.35
CA VAL A 95 3.27 9.46 8.52
C VAL A 95 4.25 10.61 8.70
N THR A 96 4.17 11.60 7.82
CA THR A 96 4.86 12.90 7.97
C THR A 96 3.83 14.00 8.20
N CYS A 97 4.11 14.90 9.14
CA CYS A 97 3.12 15.88 9.60
C CYS A 97 3.80 17.21 9.99
N SER A 98 3.07 18.33 9.82
CA SER A 98 3.50 19.66 10.26
C SER A 98 3.42 19.83 11.78
N GLN A 99 2.59 19.01 12.46
CA GLN A 99 2.43 18.99 13.91
C GLN A 99 3.00 17.69 14.52
N PRO A 100 3.51 17.71 15.76
CA PRO A 100 4.04 16.51 16.40
C PRO A 100 2.90 15.54 16.73
N LEU A 101 2.99 14.30 16.24
CA LEU A 101 2.08 13.22 16.63
C LEU A 101 2.36 12.80 18.09
N PRO A 102 1.44 13.06 19.04
CA PRO A 102 1.65 12.72 20.45
C PRO A 102 1.84 11.21 20.64
N HIS A 103 2.60 10.80 21.65
CA HIS A 103 2.81 9.37 21.94
C HIS A 103 1.51 8.58 22.15
N THR A 104 0.49 9.22 22.73
CA THR A 104 -0.85 8.64 22.90
C THR A 104 -1.52 8.33 21.57
N MET A 105 -1.46 9.26 20.63
CA MET A 105 -1.98 9.10 19.27
C MET A 105 -1.20 8.02 18.50
N ARG A 106 0.14 8.02 18.56
CA ARG A 106 0.96 6.97 17.93
C ARG A 106 0.57 5.55 18.41
N ARG A 107 0.24 5.39 19.71
CA ARG A 107 -0.27 4.12 20.25
C ARG A 107 -1.68 3.79 19.71
N ARG A 108 -2.56 4.78 19.56
CA ARG A 108 -3.89 4.57 18.95
C ARG A 108 -3.78 4.18 17.48
N ILE A 109 -2.88 4.80 16.71
CA ILE A 109 -2.57 4.41 15.34
C ILE A 109 -2.10 2.96 15.28
N ALA A 110 -1.11 2.58 16.10
CA ALA A 110 -0.60 1.21 16.14
C ALA A 110 -1.70 0.19 16.50
N ARG A 111 -2.59 0.54 17.44
CA ARG A 111 -3.73 -0.29 17.82
C ARG A 111 -4.75 -0.42 16.69
N LEU A 112 -5.06 0.66 15.98
CA LEU A 112 -5.98 0.64 14.84
C LEU A 112 -5.43 -0.26 13.73
N ILE A 113 -4.14 -0.15 13.42
CA ILE A 113 -3.47 -1.01 12.43
C ILE A 113 -3.60 -2.49 12.85
N GLU A 114 -3.34 -2.82 14.12
CA GLU A 114 -3.48 -4.18 14.63
C GLU A 114 -4.94 -4.68 14.57
N GLU A 115 -5.91 -3.86 14.98
CA GLU A 115 -7.35 -4.20 14.90
C GLU A 115 -7.80 -4.42 13.45
N PHE A 116 -7.26 -3.63 12.50
CA PHE A 116 -7.51 -3.81 11.08
C PHE A 116 -6.89 -5.12 10.56
N GLU A 117 -5.62 -5.42 10.87
CA GLU A 117 -4.99 -6.69 10.48
C GLU A 117 -5.70 -7.90 11.10
N ALA A 118 -6.11 -7.82 12.38
CA ALA A 118 -6.86 -8.86 13.06
C ALA A 118 -8.28 -9.04 12.49
N SER A 119 -8.79 -8.11 11.69
CA SER A 119 -10.10 -8.22 11.05
C SER A 119 -9.99 -8.68 9.60
N PHE A 120 -9.13 -8.03 8.81
CA PHE A 120 -9.14 -8.15 7.35
C PHE A 120 -7.97 -8.95 6.75
N SER A 121 -6.95 -9.30 7.54
CA SER A 121 -5.76 -9.96 6.99
C SER A 121 -5.99 -11.41 6.65
N ARG A 122 -5.90 -11.77 5.37
CA ARG A 122 -5.88 -13.19 4.94
C ARG A 122 -4.60 -13.93 5.29
N PHE A 123 -3.55 -13.22 5.70
CA PHE A 123 -2.26 -13.83 6.07
C PHE A 123 -2.22 -14.25 7.55
N ARG A 124 -3.28 -13.97 8.30
CA ARG A 124 -3.42 -14.25 9.71
C ARG A 124 -4.55 -15.24 9.92
N ARG A 125 -4.24 -16.45 10.39
CA ARG A 125 -5.26 -17.46 10.74
C ARG A 125 -6.19 -17.02 11.86
N ASP A 126 -5.68 -16.20 12.77
CA ASP A 126 -6.42 -15.66 13.91
C ASP A 126 -7.29 -14.46 13.53
N SER A 127 -7.22 -13.95 12.29
CA SER A 127 -8.06 -12.83 11.87
C SER A 127 -9.51 -13.26 11.62
N LEU A 128 -10.43 -12.30 11.58
CA LEU A 128 -11.82 -12.58 11.21
C LEU A 128 -11.93 -13.19 9.80
N VAL A 129 -11.20 -12.64 8.82
CA VAL A 129 -11.07 -13.24 7.47
C VAL A 129 -10.48 -14.65 7.51
N GLY A 130 -9.45 -14.90 8.32
CA GLY A 130 -8.85 -16.24 8.50
C GLY A 130 -9.83 -17.25 9.13
N ARG A 131 -10.70 -16.79 10.03
CA ARG A 131 -11.80 -17.59 10.59
C ARG A 131 -12.87 -17.89 9.55
N ILE A 132 -13.26 -16.93 8.71
CA ILE A 132 -14.20 -17.16 7.59
C ILE A 132 -13.65 -18.24 6.65
N ALA A 133 -12.35 -18.20 6.36
CA ALA A 133 -11.68 -19.18 5.50
C ALA A 133 -11.64 -20.61 6.06
N THR A 134 -11.96 -20.81 7.34
CA THR A 134 -11.97 -22.12 8.00
C THR A 134 -13.34 -22.55 8.53
N SER A 135 -14.39 -21.74 8.34
CA SER A 135 -15.75 -22.04 8.80
C SER A 135 -16.50 -22.91 7.78
N SER A 136 -16.41 -24.24 7.92
CA SER A 136 -17.01 -25.19 6.96
C SER A 136 -18.52 -25.02 6.79
N ASP A 137 -19.22 -24.67 7.87
CA ASP A 137 -20.68 -24.52 7.90
C ASP A 137 -21.13 -23.07 7.58
N GLY A 138 -20.19 -22.22 7.17
CA GLY A 138 -20.46 -20.80 6.96
C GLY A 138 -20.74 -20.06 8.27
N GLY A 139 -21.58 -19.02 8.21
CA GLY A 139 -22.01 -18.22 9.36
C GLY A 139 -22.09 -16.72 9.04
N THR A 140 -22.56 -15.97 10.04
CA THR A 140 -22.56 -14.50 10.03
C THR A 140 -21.44 -13.98 10.92
N PHE A 141 -20.62 -13.09 10.37
CA PHE A 141 -19.41 -12.56 10.99
C PHE A 141 -19.52 -11.04 11.13
N GLU A 142 -19.41 -10.53 12.36
CA GLU A 142 -19.43 -9.09 12.64
C GLU A 142 -18.00 -8.52 12.61
N PHE A 143 -17.76 -7.55 11.73
CA PHE A 143 -16.55 -6.76 11.69
C PHE A 143 -16.60 -5.62 12.71
N PRO A 144 -15.48 -5.25 13.38
CA PRO A 144 -15.48 -4.19 14.39
C PRO A 144 -15.98 -2.83 13.87
N SER A 145 -16.62 -2.06 14.75
CA SER A 145 -17.08 -0.70 14.42
C SER A 145 -15.89 0.22 14.23
N GLY A 146 -16.07 1.23 13.36
CA GLY A 146 -15.03 2.23 13.09
C GLY A 146 -13.87 1.75 12.18
N LEU A 147 -13.89 0.52 11.67
CA LEU A 147 -12.92 0.04 10.66
C LEU A 147 -13.40 0.19 9.22
N GLY A 148 -14.59 0.78 9.00
CA GLY A 148 -15.13 1.08 7.67
C GLY A 148 -15.56 -0.15 6.85
N ALA A 149 -15.79 -1.31 7.47
CA ALA A 149 -16.16 -2.56 6.78
C ALA A 149 -17.28 -2.38 5.74
N GLU A 150 -18.34 -1.66 6.10
CA GLU A 150 -19.49 -1.39 5.22
C GLU A 150 -19.09 -0.66 3.94
N SER A 151 -18.30 0.40 4.05
CA SER A 151 -17.81 1.15 2.88
C SER A 151 -16.81 0.35 2.05
N LEU A 152 -16.02 -0.52 2.70
CA LEU A 152 -15.14 -1.45 1.99
C LEU A 152 -15.94 -2.48 1.19
N PHE A 153 -16.99 -3.05 1.76
CA PHE A 153 -17.87 -4.00 1.07
C PHE A 153 -18.61 -3.33 -0.09
N ALA A 154 -19.16 -2.14 0.12
CA ALA A 154 -19.81 -1.36 -0.92
C ALA A 154 -18.85 -1.01 -2.08
N LEU A 155 -17.58 -0.72 -1.78
CA LEU A 155 -16.56 -0.55 -2.82
C LEU A 155 -16.38 -1.85 -3.63
N TYR A 156 -16.27 -3.01 -2.98
CA TYR A 156 -16.13 -4.28 -3.70
C TYR A 156 -17.37 -4.67 -4.50
N ASP A 157 -18.59 -4.33 -4.06
CA ASP A 157 -19.81 -4.51 -4.87
C ASP A 157 -19.70 -3.77 -6.21
N ARG A 158 -19.28 -2.51 -6.16
CA ARG A 158 -19.11 -1.65 -7.35
C ARG A 158 -17.95 -2.11 -8.22
N LEU A 159 -16.81 -2.45 -7.63
CA LEU A 159 -15.65 -2.97 -8.36
C LEU A 159 -15.98 -4.29 -9.04
N PHE A 160 -16.68 -5.20 -8.37
CA PHE A 160 -17.14 -6.47 -8.95
C PHE A 160 -18.07 -6.21 -10.14
N THR A 161 -19.05 -5.31 -9.97
CA THR A 161 -20.00 -4.95 -11.02
C THR A 161 -19.31 -4.32 -12.24
N ALA A 162 -18.51 -3.29 -12.05
CA ALA A 162 -17.82 -2.57 -13.14
C ALA A 162 -16.80 -3.45 -13.87
N SER A 163 -16.16 -4.37 -13.15
CA SER A 163 -15.18 -5.31 -13.71
C SER A 163 -15.82 -6.57 -14.29
N ARG A 164 -17.14 -6.72 -14.21
CA ARG A 164 -17.89 -7.93 -14.61
C ARG A 164 -17.33 -9.20 -13.93
N GLY A 165 -16.97 -9.08 -12.66
CA GLY A 165 -16.46 -10.17 -11.81
C GLY A 165 -14.98 -10.51 -12.00
N THR A 166 -14.24 -9.78 -12.85
CA THR A 166 -12.78 -9.97 -13.00
C THR A 166 -12.01 -9.42 -11.80
N MET A 167 -12.57 -8.46 -11.07
CA MET A 167 -12.14 -8.07 -9.73
C MET A 167 -13.13 -8.62 -8.69
N ASP A 168 -12.65 -9.53 -7.85
CA ASP A 168 -13.48 -10.24 -6.88
C ASP A 168 -12.68 -10.49 -5.58
N PRO A 169 -13.18 -10.07 -4.40
CA PRO A 169 -12.50 -10.34 -3.14
C PRO A 169 -12.47 -11.84 -2.77
N LEU A 170 -13.14 -12.75 -3.48
CA LEU A 170 -13.01 -14.20 -3.26
C LEU A 170 -11.82 -14.85 -3.99
N VAL A 171 -10.95 -14.06 -4.62
CA VAL A 171 -9.75 -14.55 -5.32
C VAL A 171 -8.67 -15.15 -4.38
N GLY A 172 -8.92 -15.19 -3.07
CA GLY A 172 -7.94 -15.66 -2.07
C GLY A 172 -7.58 -17.14 -2.20
N ALA A 173 -8.45 -17.97 -2.78
CA ALA A 173 -8.15 -19.37 -3.07
C ALA A 173 -7.10 -19.49 -4.19
N GLU A 174 -7.33 -18.81 -5.30
CA GLU A 174 -6.46 -18.76 -6.47
C GLU A 174 -5.09 -18.17 -6.11
N LEU A 175 -5.06 -17.10 -5.30
CA LEU A 175 -3.82 -16.55 -4.78
C LEU A 175 -3.05 -17.58 -3.93
N THR A 176 -3.75 -18.34 -3.09
CA THR A 176 -3.11 -19.40 -2.28
C THR A 176 -2.54 -20.51 -3.16
N GLU A 177 -3.28 -20.94 -4.19
CA GLU A 177 -2.86 -21.99 -5.12
C GLU A 177 -1.67 -21.56 -5.99
N LEU A 178 -1.58 -20.28 -6.34
CA LEU A 178 -0.40 -19.69 -6.99
C LEU A 178 0.78 -19.50 -6.03
N GLY A 179 0.65 -19.85 -4.74
CA GLY A 179 1.72 -19.77 -3.75
C GLY A 179 1.81 -18.43 -3.01
N TYR A 180 0.84 -17.54 -3.18
CA TYR A 180 0.75 -16.27 -2.44
C TYR A 180 0.07 -16.48 -1.09
N ASN A 181 0.69 -17.25 -0.20
CA ASN A 181 0.15 -17.69 1.08
C ASN A 181 0.78 -16.95 2.29
N GLU A 182 0.44 -17.38 3.52
CA GLU A 182 0.94 -16.83 4.79
C GLU A 182 2.47 -16.80 4.88
N ASP A 183 3.15 -17.81 4.32
CA ASP A 183 4.61 -17.91 4.32
C ASP A 183 5.23 -16.78 3.49
N MET A 184 4.55 -16.34 2.43
CA MET A 184 5.00 -15.20 1.63
C MET A 184 4.88 -13.87 2.40
N ALA A 185 3.90 -13.73 3.30
CA ALA A 185 3.82 -12.56 4.17
C ALA A 185 4.97 -12.51 5.19
N PHE A 186 5.42 -13.67 5.69
CA PHE A 186 6.63 -13.74 6.52
C PHE A 186 7.87 -13.26 5.74
N ARG A 187 7.99 -13.67 4.47
CA ARG A 187 9.10 -13.25 3.59
C ARG A 187 9.06 -11.75 3.26
N MET A 188 7.87 -11.17 3.05
CA MET A 188 7.74 -9.72 2.82
C MET A 188 8.05 -8.88 4.08
N ARG A 189 7.97 -9.46 5.29
CA ARG A 189 8.33 -8.80 6.54
C ARG A 189 9.83 -8.95 6.91
N GLY A 190 10.60 -9.76 6.18
CA GLY A 190 12.05 -9.97 6.36
C GLY A 190 12.88 -9.45 5.18
N ASP A 191 14.17 -9.16 5.40
CA ASP A 191 15.13 -8.66 4.39
C ASP A 191 15.61 -9.74 3.38
N ASP A 192 14.89 -10.86 3.26
CA ASP A 192 15.36 -12.00 2.49
C ASP A 192 15.09 -11.83 1.00
N THR A 193 16.16 -11.77 0.19
CA THR A 193 16.10 -11.96 -1.25
C THR A 193 15.40 -13.29 -1.59
N PRO A 194 14.64 -13.39 -2.71
CA PRO A 194 13.90 -14.59 -3.06
C PRO A 194 14.85 -15.72 -3.47
N GLU A 195 15.43 -16.41 -2.47
CA GLU A 195 16.20 -17.62 -2.70
C GLU A 195 15.24 -18.81 -2.83
N THR A 196 15.55 -19.60 -3.85
CA THR A 196 14.73 -20.63 -4.47
C THR A 196 14.29 -21.68 -3.46
N ALA A 197 13.01 -21.70 -3.10
CA ALA A 197 12.47 -22.80 -2.30
C ALA A 197 12.18 -24.00 -3.22
N MET A 198 13.15 -24.87 -3.41
CA MET A 198 12.89 -26.29 -3.67
C MET A 198 13.76 -27.10 -2.72
N HIS A 199 13.13 -27.74 -1.74
CA HIS A 199 13.71 -28.93 -1.14
C HIS A 199 13.87 -29.98 -2.25
N ASP A 200 15.07 -30.52 -2.38
CA ASP A 200 15.42 -31.59 -3.30
C ASP A 200 14.49 -32.80 -3.12
N ALA A 201 13.51 -32.94 -4.02
CA ALA A 201 12.88 -34.23 -4.28
C ALA A 201 13.68 -34.91 -5.39
N ASN A 202 14.70 -35.68 -4.99
CA ASN A 202 15.38 -36.63 -5.86
C ASN A 202 14.35 -37.62 -6.43
N ILE A 203 13.99 -37.46 -7.70
CA ILE A 203 13.28 -38.48 -8.47
C ILE A 203 14.32 -39.54 -8.84
N HIS A 204 14.36 -40.64 -8.09
CA HIS A 204 14.93 -41.87 -8.62
C HIS A 204 13.96 -42.43 -9.66
N THR A 205 14.42 -42.40 -10.92
CA THR A 205 13.95 -43.29 -11.97
C THR A 205 14.24 -44.73 -11.54
N ASP A 206 13.22 -45.55 -11.43
CA ASP A 206 13.42 -46.94 -11.79
C ASP A 206 12.18 -47.54 -12.45
N GLY A 207 12.42 -48.07 -13.64
CA GLY A 207 11.50 -48.92 -14.37
C GLY A 207 12.23 -50.23 -14.63
N SER A 208 11.82 -51.31 -13.97
CA SER A 208 11.75 -52.66 -14.55
C SER A 208 11.08 -53.61 -13.54
N VAL A 209 9.94 -54.18 -13.93
CA VAL A 209 9.75 -55.59 -14.31
C VAL A 209 9.75 -56.56 -13.12
N LEU A 210 8.61 -57.25 -13.00
CA LEU A 210 8.32 -58.38 -12.11
C LEU A 210 9.38 -59.50 -12.25
N ASP A 211 9.90 -60.02 -11.14
CA ASP A 211 9.69 -61.42 -10.73
C ASP A 211 10.63 -61.89 -9.60
N ASN A 212 10.07 -62.78 -8.79
CA ASN A 212 10.69 -63.83 -7.97
C ASN A 212 11.25 -63.52 -6.56
N ALA A 213 10.57 -64.16 -5.63
CA ALA A 213 11.01 -64.55 -4.30
C ALA A 213 12.29 -65.40 -4.32
N ALA A 214 13.19 -65.15 -3.36
CA ALA A 214 13.72 -66.14 -2.41
C ALA A 214 14.95 -65.59 -1.66
N ALA A 215 14.86 -65.67 -0.33
CA ALA A 215 15.86 -66.17 0.60
C ALA A 215 17.36 -65.80 0.45
N ASN A 216 17.86 -65.28 1.58
CA ASN A 216 19.07 -65.74 2.27
C ASN A 216 20.48 -65.28 1.83
N ILE A 217 21.11 -64.55 2.78
CA ILE A 217 22.37 -64.91 3.47
C ILE A 217 23.74 -64.39 2.92
N HIS A 218 24.50 -63.83 3.88
CA HIS A 218 25.95 -63.65 4.05
C HIS A 218 26.75 -62.53 3.34
N ASP A 219 27.25 -61.62 4.19
CA ASP A 219 28.66 -61.28 4.44
C ASP A 219 29.67 -61.33 3.29
N ASN A 220 30.34 -60.19 3.03
CA ASN A 220 31.78 -60.10 3.31
C ASN A 220 32.33 -58.67 3.29
N ALA A 221 33.27 -58.46 4.22
CA ALA A 221 34.07 -57.27 4.42
C ALA A 221 35.27 -57.18 3.46
N ALA A 222 35.76 -55.96 3.17
CA ALA A 222 37.19 -55.64 3.15
C ALA A 222 37.47 -54.12 2.97
N ALA A 223 38.10 -53.58 4.02
CA ALA A 223 39.10 -52.51 4.15
C ALA A 223 39.45 -51.56 2.98
N GLY A 224 39.59 -50.25 3.31
CA GLY A 224 40.27 -49.28 2.44
C GLY A 224 40.35 -47.82 2.92
N SER A 225 41.03 -47.57 4.05
CA SER A 225 41.83 -46.37 4.41
C SER A 225 41.48 -44.93 3.95
N ARG A 226 41.43 -44.04 4.96
CA ARG A 226 41.99 -42.68 5.07
C ARG A 226 41.16 -41.42 4.71
N ASN A 227 40.86 -40.73 5.82
CA ASN A 227 41.17 -39.32 6.12
C ASN A 227 40.18 -38.19 5.78
N ASN A 228 39.60 -37.69 6.88
CA ASN A 228 39.60 -36.30 7.32
C ASN A 228 38.44 -35.40 6.84
N HIS A 229 37.48 -35.10 7.73
CA HIS A 229 37.31 -33.79 8.40
C HIS A 229 35.95 -33.70 9.12
N ASN A 230 35.98 -33.13 10.33
CA ASN A 230 34.90 -32.48 11.08
C ASN A 230 33.55 -33.20 11.30
N ARG A 231 33.42 -33.83 12.47
CA ARG A 231 32.15 -34.07 13.15
C ARG A 231 31.66 -32.77 13.79
N ASN A 232 30.61 -32.15 13.25
CA ASN A 232 29.63 -31.45 14.08
C ASN A 232 28.49 -32.44 14.34
N GLN A 233 28.41 -32.90 15.58
CA GLN A 233 27.26 -33.65 16.09
C GLN A 233 26.07 -32.68 16.18
N SER A 234 25.13 -32.77 15.24
CA SER A 234 23.78 -32.27 15.44
C SER A 234 22.91 -33.42 15.97
N ILE A 235 22.27 -33.12 17.09
CA ILE A 235 21.33 -33.96 17.83
C ILE A 235 20.18 -34.35 16.90
N ALA A 236 19.86 -35.64 16.85
CA ALA A 236 18.67 -36.15 16.17
C ALA A 236 17.41 -35.61 16.86
N VAL A 237 16.61 -34.84 16.12
CA VAL A 237 15.22 -34.55 16.47
C VAL A 237 14.36 -35.34 15.49
N THR A 238 13.76 -36.41 15.99
CA THR A 238 12.74 -37.20 15.29
C THR A 238 11.50 -36.34 15.13
N TYR A 239 11.08 -36.05 13.90
CA TYR A 239 9.74 -35.54 13.63
C TYR A 239 8.92 -36.62 12.93
N ASP A 240 7.81 -36.94 13.59
CA ASP A 240 6.77 -37.87 13.18
C ASP A 240 6.28 -37.58 11.76
N GLY A 241 6.21 -38.64 10.97
CA GLY A 241 5.80 -38.62 9.58
C GLY A 241 4.34 -38.20 9.42
N ARG A 242 4.14 -36.98 8.90
CA ARG A 242 2.95 -36.66 8.11
C ARG A 242 3.40 -36.25 6.72
N THR A 243 3.05 -37.12 5.78
CA THR A 243 3.23 -37.01 4.34
C THR A 243 2.97 -35.61 3.81
N SER A 244 3.97 -35.01 3.17
CA SER A 244 3.80 -33.84 2.30
C SER A 244 2.89 -34.21 1.14
N SER A 245 1.73 -33.58 1.03
CA SER A 245 0.92 -33.62 -0.20
C SER A 245 1.73 -33.02 -1.34
N ALA A 246 1.86 -33.75 -2.45
CA ALA A 246 2.55 -33.32 -3.65
C ALA A 246 2.07 -31.93 -4.11
N ALA A 247 3.00 -31.11 -4.63
CA ALA A 247 2.66 -29.84 -5.26
C ALA A 247 1.69 -30.09 -6.44
N PRO A 248 0.59 -29.31 -6.57
CA PRO A 248 -0.39 -29.54 -7.62
C PRO A 248 0.22 -29.30 -9.00
N SER A 249 0.03 -30.26 -9.90
CA SER A 249 0.32 -30.09 -11.33
C SER A 249 -0.75 -29.21 -11.96
N PHE A 250 -0.33 -28.11 -12.59
CA PHE A 250 -1.22 -27.14 -13.25
C PHE A 250 -1.86 -27.79 -14.50
N HIS A 251 -3.10 -28.25 -14.41
CA HIS A 251 -3.88 -28.78 -15.52
C HIS A 251 -4.91 -27.73 -15.98
N ALA A 252 -4.57 -26.94 -17.00
CA ALA A 252 -5.37 -25.82 -17.48
C ALA A 252 -6.85 -26.18 -17.78
N ASP A 253 -7.10 -27.33 -18.38
CA ASP A 253 -8.46 -27.74 -18.81
C ASP A 253 -9.37 -28.17 -17.65
N ARG A 254 -8.81 -28.67 -16.54
CA ARG A 254 -9.59 -28.97 -15.31
C ARG A 254 -9.80 -27.74 -14.44
N TYR A 255 -8.97 -26.72 -14.61
CA TYR A 255 -9.00 -25.50 -13.81
C TYR A 255 -10.13 -24.57 -14.26
N ALA A 256 -10.40 -24.49 -15.58
CA ALA A 256 -11.50 -23.68 -16.12
C ALA A 256 -12.89 -24.10 -15.59
N ASP A 257 -13.18 -25.40 -15.51
CA ASP A 257 -14.45 -25.92 -14.97
C ASP A 257 -14.58 -25.67 -13.46
N VAL A 258 -13.46 -25.66 -12.71
CA VAL A 258 -13.43 -25.36 -11.27
C VAL A 258 -13.68 -23.87 -11.04
N LEU A 259 -13.05 -23.00 -11.85
CA LEU A 259 -13.24 -21.55 -11.76
C LEU A 259 -14.65 -21.11 -12.15
N GLN A 260 -15.29 -21.76 -13.14
CA GLN A 260 -16.69 -21.48 -13.48
C GLN A 260 -17.68 -21.83 -12.35
N ARG A 261 -17.26 -22.65 -11.38
CA ARG A 261 -18.09 -23.06 -10.23
C ARG A 261 -17.56 -22.50 -8.91
N ARG A 262 -16.57 -21.60 -8.95
CA ARG A 262 -16.02 -20.99 -7.75
C ARG A 262 -17.07 -20.06 -7.11
N PRO A 263 -17.06 -19.92 -5.78
CA PRO A 263 -17.90 -18.91 -5.14
C PRO A 263 -17.52 -17.51 -5.61
N THR A 264 -18.52 -16.65 -5.79
CA THR A 264 -18.32 -15.23 -6.16
C THR A 264 -18.80 -14.32 -5.04
N TRP A 265 -18.29 -13.09 -5.03
CA TRP A 265 -18.70 -12.07 -4.07
C TRP A 265 -20.20 -11.77 -4.14
N GLN A 266 -20.74 -11.67 -5.35
CA GLN A 266 -22.14 -11.31 -5.54
C GLN A 266 -23.12 -12.47 -5.26
N ASP A 267 -22.73 -13.71 -5.56
CA ASP A 267 -23.65 -14.86 -5.50
C ASP A 267 -23.58 -15.62 -4.17
N ASP A 268 -22.41 -15.64 -3.51
CA ASP A 268 -22.16 -16.50 -2.33
C ASP A 268 -21.85 -15.73 -1.05
N VAL A 269 -21.75 -14.40 -1.11
CA VAL A 269 -21.59 -13.53 0.06
C VAL A 269 -22.76 -12.56 0.15
N SER A 270 -23.35 -12.46 1.33
CA SER A 270 -24.28 -11.38 1.65
C SER A 270 -23.69 -10.53 2.75
N HIS A 271 -23.75 -9.21 2.61
CA HIS A 271 -23.31 -8.30 3.65
C HIS A 271 -24.37 -7.25 3.94
N HIS A 272 -24.41 -6.83 5.19
CA HIS A 272 -25.29 -5.76 5.65
C HIS A 272 -24.58 -5.00 6.78
N SER A 273 -24.31 -3.72 6.53
CA SER A 273 -23.47 -2.90 7.40
C SER A 273 -22.12 -3.58 7.70
N ARG A 274 -21.85 -3.90 8.97
CA ARG A 274 -20.61 -4.57 9.41
C ARG A 274 -20.71 -6.09 9.46
N PHE A 275 -21.81 -6.67 9.01
CA PHE A 275 -22.03 -8.12 9.03
C PHE A 275 -21.79 -8.71 7.65
N LEU A 276 -21.03 -9.80 7.58
CA LEU A 276 -20.80 -10.59 6.37
C LEU A 276 -21.27 -12.01 6.64
N THR A 277 -22.12 -12.55 5.77
CA THR A 277 -22.68 -13.89 5.87
C THR A 277 -22.27 -14.73 4.67
N VAL A 278 -21.79 -15.94 4.97
CA VAL A 278 -21.40 -16.97 3.99
C VAL A 278 -22.05 -18.30 4.37
N ASP A 279 -22.27 -19.19 3.40
CA ASP A 279 -22.87 -20.51 3.63
C ASP A 279 -21.83 -21.64 3.78
N ARG A 280 -20.55 -21.33 3.49
CA ARG A 280 -19.40 -22.24 3.58
C ARG A 280 -18.12 -21.46 3.82
N SER A 281 -17.00 -22.16 3.93
CA SER A 281 -15.69 -21.54 4.09
C SER A 281 -15.30 -20.74 2.83
N MET A 282 -14.97 -19.45 2.99
CA MET A 282 -14.58 -18.57 1.88
C MET A 282 -13.21 -17.93 2.13
N ARG A 283 -12.34 -17.96 1.12
CA ARG A 283 -11.02 -17.31 1.18
C ARG A 283 -11.12 -15.89 0.62
N LEU A 284 -11.45 -14.95 1.49
CA LEU A 284 -11.53 -13.53 1.15
C LEU A 284 -10.13 -12.88 1.10
N ASP A 285 -9.95 -11.95 0.18
CA ASP A 285 -8.81 -11.05 0.07
C ASP A 285 -9.31 -9.60 -0.16
N PHE A 286 -9.13 -8.76 0.86
CA PHE A 286 -9.43 -7.33 0.78
C PHE A 286 -8.20 -6.47 0.44
N GLY A 287 -7.08 -7.08 0.05
CA GLY A 287 -5.77 -6.45 -0.14
C GLY A 287 -5.70 -5.41 -1.26
N ALA A 288 -6.68 -5.40 -2.17
CA ALA A 288 -6.77 -4.42 -3.25
C ALA A 288 -7.22 -3.04 -2.78
N ALA A 289 -7.87 -2.92 -1.61
CA ALA A 289 -8.36 -1.64 -1.08
C ALA A 289 -8.12 -1.45 0.43
N GLY A 290 -7.76 -2.52 1.15
CA GLY A 290 -7.61 -2.50 2.61
C GLY A 290 -6.47 -1.62 3.11
N LYS A 291 -5.43 -1.39 2.29
CA LYS A 291 -4.34 -0.49 2.67
C LYS A 291 -4.80 0.96 2.58
N GLY A 292 -5.45 1.32 1.49
CA GLY A 292 -6.09 2.62 1.32
C GLY A 292 -7.10 2.91 2.43
N MET A 293 -7.94 1.95 2.81
CA MET A 293 -8.84 2.08 3.96
C MET A 293 -8.08 2.41 5.25
N THR A 294 -7.02 1.66 5.56
CA THR A 294 -6.22 1.93 6.76
C THR A 294 -5.63 3.33 6.73
N VAL A 295 -5.09 3.77 5.57
CA VAL A 295 -4.56 5.12 5.38
C VAL A 295 -5.63 6.19 5.66
N ASP A 296 -6.85 6.02 5.14
CA ASP A 296 -7.94 6.97 5.37
C ASP A 296 -8.38 7.00 6.85
N LEU A 297 -8.41 5.85 7.52
CA LEU A 297 -8.68 5.80 8.97
C LEU A 297 -7.63 6.56 9.78
N LEU A 298 -6.35 6.47 9.39
CA LEU A 298 -5.27 7.26 10.02
C LEU A 298 -5.38 8.75 9.70
N ALA A 299 -5.73 9.10 8.46
CA ALA A 299 -5.96 10.47 8.04
C ALA A 299 -7.09 11.10 8.84
N ASN A 300 -8.22 10.40 8.99
CA ASN A 300 -9.36 10.85 9.79
C ASN A 300 -8.97 11.05 11.28
N MET A 301 -8.12 10.19 11.84
CA MET A 301 -7.58 10.36 13.20
C MET A 301 -6.70 11.62 13.31
N ILE A 302 -5.85 11.87 12.32
CA ILE A 302 -4.98 13.07 12.28
C ILE A 302 -5.81 14.33 12.17
N GLU A 303 -6.79 14.37 11.27
CA GLU A 303 -7.63 15.55 11.08
C GLU A 303 -8.48 15.88 12.31
N TYR A 304 -8.97 14.85 13.00
CA TYR A 304 -9.74 15.01 14.22
C TYR A 304 -8.88 15.47 15.40
N GLU A 305 -7.73 14.82 15.64
CA GLU A 305 -6.91 15.09 16.82
C GLU A 305 -5.92 16.25 16.63
N LEU A 306 -5.55 16.57 15.40
CA LEU A 306 -4.62 17.65 15.04
C LEU A 306 -5.24 18.58 13.97
N PRO A 307 -6.28 19.36 14.32
CA PRO A 307 -6.92 20.26 13.37
C PRO A 307 -5.92 21.22 12.71
N GLY A 308 -6.04 21.39 11.38
CA GLY A 308 -5.17 22.26 10.59
C GLY A 308 -3.75 21.73 10.37
N ALA A 309 -3.47 20.46 10.70
CA ALA A 309 -2.20 19.84 10.36
C ALA A 309 -2.10 19.55 8.85
N ASP A 310 -0.93 19.83 8.28
CA ASP A 310 -0.54 19.31 6.98
C ASP A 310 0.07 17.94 7.17
N TYR A 311 -0.24 16.98 6.31
CA TYR A 311 0.30 15.64 6.43
C TYR A 311 0.44 14.91 5.09
N VAL A 312 1.33 13.93 5.07
CA VAL A 312 1.43 12.89 4.05
C VAL A 312 1.50 11.55 4.77
N ILE A 313 0.62 10.63 4.39
CA ILE A 313 0.64 9.22 4.82
C ILE A 313 1.01 8.39 3.60
N ASP A 314 2.02 7.53 3.74
CA ASP A 314 2.49 6.61 2.70
C ASP A 314 2.43 5.17 3.23
N ALA A 315 1.63 4.34 2.56
CA ALA A 315 1.51 2.91 2.81
C ALA A 315 2.01 2.11 1.61
N GLY A 316 3.32 2.12 1.36
CA GLY A 316 3.94 1.33 0.30
C GLY A 316 3.63 1.83 -1.10
N GLY A 317 3.51 3.16 -1.26
CA GLY A 317 3.15 3.83 -2.51
C GLY A 317 1.68 4.28 -2.58
N ASP A 318 0.83 3.85 -1.66
CA ASP A 318 -0.53 4.37 -1.52
C ASP A 318 -0.52 5.61 -0.63
N LEU A 319 -0.69 6.78 -1.25
CA LEU A 319 -0.49 8.08 -0.62
C LEU A 319 -1.80 8.77 -0.29
N ARG A 320 -1.89 9.31 0.93
CA ARG A 320 -2.84 10.39 1.28
C ARG A 320 -2.06 11.66 1.56
N VAL A 321 -2.42 12.73 0.86
CA VAL A 321 -1.77 14.04 0.96
C VAL A 321 -2.81 15.07 1.34
N HIS A 322 -2.50 15.90 2.34
CA HIS A 322 -3.32 17.04 2.73
C HIS A 322 -2.42 18.21 3.13
N LEU A 323 -2.34 19.23 2.28
CA LEU A 323 -1.47 20.38 2.45
C LEU A 323 -2.28 21.69 2.30
N HIS A 324 -2.29 22.51 3.34
CA HIS A 324 -2.95 23.82 3.33
C HIS A 324 -2.09 24.84 2.60
N ALA A 325 -2.58 25.34 1.45
CA ALA A 325 -1.97 26.41 0.67
C ALA A 325 -0.43 26.32 0.52
N PRO A 326 0.12 25.16 0.09
CA PRO A 326 1.57 24.99 0.04
C PRO A 326 2.18 25.90 -1.04
N ALA A 327 3.40 26.38 -0.80
CA ALA A 327 4.12 27.17 -1.81
C ALA A 327 4.34 26.40 -3.13
N ARG A 328 4.44 25.06 -3.04
CA ARG A 328 4.46 24.13 -4.17
C ARG A 328 3.75 22.82 -3.79
N PRO A 329 3.01 22.18 -4.70
CA PRO A 329 2.47 20.84 -4.49
C PRO A 329 3.56 19.82 -4.16
N LEU A 330 3.19 18.74 -3.48
CA LEU A 330 4.03 17.56 -3.33
C LEU A 330 4.28 16.94 -4.71
N THR A 331 5.54 16.84 -5.11
CA THR A 331 5.90 16.14 -6.34
C THR A 331 6.19 14.68 -6.02
N VAL A 332 5.45 13.78 -6.66
CA VAL A 332 5.52 12.34 -6.47
C VAL A 332 6.02 11.70 -7.76
N ALA A 333 7.11 10.93 -7.68
CA ALA A 333 7.61 10.18 -8.81
C ALA A 333 6.73 8.94 -9.07
N MET A 334 6.34 8.76 -10.33
CA MET A 334 5.65 7.55 -10.80
C MET A 334 6.72 6.56 -11.25
N GLU A 335 7.04 5.59 -10.40
CA GLU A 335 8.13 4.62 -10.59
C GLU A 335 7.98 3.78 -11.87
N ASP A 336 9.11 3.43 -12.50
CA ASP A 336 9.13 2.47 -13.61
C ASP A 336 9.02 1.05 -13.06
N PRO A 337 7.98 0.26 -13.43
CA PRO A 337 7.79 -1.08 -12.90
C PRO A 337 8.91 -2.07 -13.28
N ASP A 338 9.72 -1.75 -14.29
CA ASP A 338 10.88 -2.57 -14.68
C ASP A 338 12.20 -2.08 -14.04
N ASP A 339 12.24 -0.88 -13.46
CA ASP A 339 13.43 -0.28 -12.86
C ASP A 339 13.06 0.75 -11.76
N GLU A 340 13.07 0.31 -10.50
CA GLU A 340 12.71 1.16 -9.35
C GLU A 340 13.61 2.39 -9.17
N SER A 341 14.74 2.49 -9.88
CA SER A 341 15.59 3.70 -9.86
C SER A 341 15.11 4.79 -10.80
N ARG A 342 14.11 4.51 -11.62
CA ARG A 342 13.58 5.41 -12.66
C ARG A 342 12.13 5.77 -12.40
N ALA A 343 11.73 6.89 -12.98
CA ALA A 343 10.33 7.31 -13.02
C ALA A 343 9.86 7.41 -14.47
N ILE A 344 8.64 6.95 -14.73
CA ILE A 344 7.94 7.14 -16.00
C ILE A 344 7.23 8.50 -16.07
N GLY A 345 7.11 9.20 -14.94
CA GLY A 345 6.40 10.46 -14.83
C GLY A 345 6.45 11.05 -13.42
N THR A 346 5.79 12.19 -13.23
CA THR A 346 5.59 12.82 -11.92
C THR A 346 4.18 13.35 -11.77
N ALA A 347 3.59 13.19 -10.58
CA ALA A 347 2.34 13.81 -10.17
C ALA A 347 2.57 14.94 -9.16
N ALA A 348 1.75 15.98 -9.21
CA ALA A 348 1.79 17.14 -8.33
C ALA A 348 0.51 17.19 -7.48
N ILE A 349 0.63 16.93 -6.18
CA ILE A 349 -0.52 16.72 -5.29
C ILE A 349 -0.50 17.73 -4.14
N THR A 350 -1.65 18.35 -3.89
CA THR A 350 -1.85 19.23 -2.73
C THR A 350 -2.83 18.63 -1.73
N ASP A 351 -3.95 18.09 -2.23
CA ASP A 351 -4.97 17.46 -1.39
C ASP A 351 -5.68 16.35 -2.18
N GLY A 352 -5.67 15.14 -1.62
CA GLY A 352 -6.28 13.96 -2.22
C GLY A 352 -5.52 12.69 -1.88
N ALA A 353 -5.78 11.63 -2.63
CA ALA A 353 -5.05 10.37 -2.58
C ALA A 353 -4.46 10.04 -3.95
N LEU A 354 -3.28 9.44 -3.97
CA LEU A 354 -2.66 8.87 -5.16
C LEU A 354 -2.14 7.47 -4.81
N CYS A 355 -2.73 6.45 -5.42
CA CYS A 355 -2.37 5.05 -5.20
C CYS A 355 -1.83 4.43 -6.49
N ALA A 356 -0.99 3.41 -6.37
CA ALA A 356 -0.45 2.71 -7.54
C ALA A 356 -0.41 1.20 -7.39
N SER A 357 -0.77 0.53 -8.48
CA SER A 357 -0.66 -0.92 -8.60
C SER A 357 0.35 -1.32 -9.65
N ALA A 358 1.17 -2.32 -9.32
CA ALA A 358 2.18 -2.91 -10.18
C ALA A 358 2.62 -4.28 -9.61
N PRO A 359 3.07 -5.21 -10.48
CA PRO A 359 3.59 -6.50 -10.07
C PRO A 359 5.03 -6.41 -9.51
N SER A 360 5.75 -5.30 -9.75
CA SER A 360 7.20 -5.11 -9.50
C SER A 360 7.71 -5.53 -8.12
N ARG A 361 6.87 -5.44 -7.09
CA ARG A 361 7.27 -5.76 -5.69
C ARG A 361 6.72 -7.08 -5.17
N ARG A 362 5.74 -7.66 -5.83
CA ARG A 362 5.01 -8.85 -5.37
C ARG A 362 4.83 -9.82 -6.54
N HIS A 363 5.96 -10.32 -7.01
CA HIS A 363 6.10 -11.33 -8.03
C HIS A 363 7.04 -12.44 -7.54
N TRP A 364 6.82 -13.66 -8.02
CA TRP A 364 7.62 -14.83 -7.67
C TRP A 364 7.60 -15.84 -8.81
N ARG A 365 8.44 -16.88 -8.71
CA ARG A 365 8.51 -17.94 -9.72
C ARG A 365 7.80 -19.19 -9.24
N ILE A 366 6.93 -19.72 -10.08
CA ILE A 366 6.29 -21.02 -9.89
C ILE A 366 6.78 -22.01 -10.95
N ARG A 367 6.79 -23.30 -10.61
CA ARG A 367 7.10 -24.37 -11.56
C ARG A 367 5.80 -24.86 -12.21
N ALA A 368 5.71 -24.75 -13.54
CA ALA A 368 4.63 -25.28 -14.35
C ALA A 368 5.19 -26.33 -15.32
N GLY A 369 5.18 -27.60 -14.88
CA GLY A 369 5.91 -28.67 -15.57
C GLY A 369 7.43 -28.46 -15.47
N ASP A 370 8.12 -28.52 -16.61
CA ASP A 370 9.57 -28.30 -16.67
C ASP A 370 9.96 -26.81 -16.80
N VAL A 371 8.99 -25.90 -16.82
CA VAL A 371 9.21 -24.47 -17.04
C VAL A 371 8.98 -23.69 -15.74
N LEU A 372 9.92 -22.81 -15.40
CA LEU A 372 9.70 -21.77 -14.38
C LEU A 372 8.98 -20.59 -15.02
N ARG A 373 7.84 -20.20 -14.44
CA ARG A 373 7.05 -19.05 -14.86
C ARG A 373 7.03 -18.00 -13.76
N GLU A 374 7.17 -16.75 -14.15
CA GLU A 374 6.97 -15.61 -13.26
C GLU A 374 5.47 -15.32 -13.14
N VAL A 375 5.01 -15.09 -11.91
CA VAL A 375 3.62 -14.78 -11.58
C VAL A 375 3.57 -13.66 -10.55
N HIS A 376 2.41 -13.00 -10.43
CA HIS A 376 2.18 -11.92 -9.47
C HIS A 376 0.78 -11.97 -8.89
N HIS A 377 0.57 -11.23 -7.80
CA HIS A 377 -0.67 -11.20 -7.02
C HIS A 377 -1.88 -10.48 -7.66
N LEU A 378 -1.70 -9.77 -8.78
CA LEU A 378 -2.80 -9.10 -9.50
C LEU A 378 -3.43 -10.10 -10.48
N LEU A 379 -4.56 -10.70 -10.11
CA LEU A 379 -5.22 -11.77 -10.88
C LEU A 379 -6.52 -11.28 -11.50
N ASN A 380 -6.83 -11.78 -12.70
CA ASN A 380 -8.19 -11.82 -13.19
C ASN A 380 -8.93 -12.96 -12.46
N ALA A 381 -9.94 -12.62 -11.66
CA ALA A 381 -10.64 -13.60 -10.85
C ALA A 381 -11.51 -14.56 -11.70
N VAL A 382 -11.84 -14.23 -12.95
CA VAL A 382 -12.61 -15.13 -13.82
C VAL A 382 -11.78 -16.33 -14.28
N ASP A 383 -10.52 -16.11 -14.63
CA ASP A 383 -9.63 -17.16 -15.14
C ASP A 383 -8.51 -17.57 -14.17
N GLY A 384 -8.40 -16.88 -13.02
CA GLY A 384 -7.40 -17.14 -11.99
C GLY A 384 -5.96 -16.81 -12.40
N THR A 385 -5.77 -16.14 -13.55
CA THR A 385 -4.44 -15.88 -14.10
C THR A 385 -3.95 -14.46 -13.80
N PRO A 386 -2.62 -14.25 -13.71
CA PRO A 386 -2.06 -12.91 -13.58
C PRO A 386 -2.41 -12.00 -14.77
N ALA A 387 -2.88 -10.79 -14.49
CA ALA A 387 -3.16 -9.78 -15.51
C ALA A 387 -1.86 -9.17 -16.06
N ASN A 388 -1.47 -9.56 -17.28
CA ASN A 388 -0.16 -9.22 -17.87
C ASN A 388 -0.20 -8.10 -18.92
N ASP A 389 -1.38 -7.61 -19.29
CA ASP A 389 -1.53 -6.57 -20.32
C ASP A 389 -1.21 -5.15 -19.81
N VAL A 390 -1.15 -5.00 -18.49
CA VAL A 390 -0.85 -3.74 -17.80
C VAL A 390 0.41 -3.93 -16.93
N LYS A 391 1.34 -2.98 -16.99
CA LYS A 391 2.55 -2.98 -16.16
C LYS A 391 2.40 -2.19 -14.87
N ALA A 392 1.71 -1.06 -14.94
CA ALA A 392 1.47 -0.21 -13.78
C ALA A 392 0.29 0.72 -13.99
N THR A 393 -0.37 1.08 -12.88
CA THR A 393 -1.50 2.01 -12.84
C THR A 393 -1.28 3.00 -11.70
N TRP A 394 -1.81 4.21 -11.88
CA TRP A 394 -1.86 5.26 -10.88
C TRP A 394 -3.25 5.85 -10.87
N VAL A 395 -3.87 5.95 -9.70
CA VAL A 395 -5.20 6.54 -9.54
C VAL A 395 -5.12 7.68 -8.56
N PHE A 396 -5.61 8.85 -8.99
CA PHE A 396 -5.74 10.04 -8.17
C PHE A 396 -7.21 10.30 -7.83
N VAL A 397 -7.51 10.43 -6.54
CA VAL A 397 -8.84 10.83 -6.04
C VAL A 397 -8.71 12.18 -5.33
N PRO A 398 -9.27 13.27 -5.88
CA PRO A 398 -9.25 14.58 -5.26
C PRO A 398 -10.25 14.69 -4.10
N ARG A 399 -9.83 15.30 -2.99
CA ARG A 399 -10.68 15.50 -1.79
C ARG A 399 -11.67 16.67 -1.89
N GLY A 400 -11.64 17.45 -2.98
CA GLY A 400 -12.53 18.60 -3.22
C GLY A 400 -12.89 18.77 -4.69
N LYS A 401 -13.82 19.69 -5.00
CA LYS A 401 -14.13 20.05 -6.40
C LYS A 401 -12.85 20.55 -7.07
N VAL A 402 -12.51 20.01 -8.23
CA VAL A 402 -11.49 20.57 -9.10
C VAL A 402 -11.96 21.98 -9.44
N LEU A 403 -11.34 23.01 -8.84
CA LEU A 403 -11.56 24.39 -9.26
C LEU A 403 -10.87 24.54 -10.62
N ILE A 404 -11.63 24.27 -11.69
CA ILE A 404 -11.25 24.66 -13.05
C ILE A 404 -11.05 26.18 -13.02
N PRO A 405 -9.86 26.72 -13.31
CA PRO A 405 -9.64 28.16 -13.26
C PRO A 405 -10.41 28.83 -14.41
N THR A 406 -11.65 29.23 -14.16
CA THR A 406 -12.34 30.18 -15.02
C THR A 406 -12.09 31.60 -14.50
N LYS A 407 -11.74 32.50 -15.42
CA LYS A 407 -11.33 33.87 -15.11
C LYS A 407 -12.47 34.67 -14.47
N SER A 408 -12.04 35.46 -13.47
CA SER A 408 -12.60 36.70 -12.91
C SER A 408 -13.43 36.59 -11.61
N PRO A 409 -13.08 37.43 -10.60
CA PRO A 409 -13.71 37.40 -9.28
C PRO A 409 -14.95 38.29 -9.25
N VAL A 410 -16.03 37.76 -8.71
CA VAL A 410 -17.06 38.58 -8.06
C VAL A 410 -17.26 38.00 -6.67
N GLU A 411 -16.79 38.74 -5.67
CA GLU A 411 -16.97 38.43 -4.26
C GLU A 411 -18.46 38.40 -3.92
N SER A 412 -18.87 37.34 -3.24
CA SER A 412 -20.03 37.34 -2.35
C SER A 412 -19.72 36.37 -1.21
N PRO A 413 -20.09 36.71 0.04
CA PRO A 413 -19.66 35.95 1.21
C PRO A 413 -20.32 34.58 1.20
N VAL A 414 -19.52 33.55 0.86
CA VAL A 414 -19.93 32.16 0.96
C VAL A 414 -20.10 31.85 2.44
N LYS A 415 -21.36 31.61 2.86
CA LYS A 415 -21.65 30.95 4.13
C LYS A 415 -20.94 29.60 4.11
N SER A 416 -20.17 29.32 5.16
CA SER A 416 -19.54 28.04 5.42
C SER A 416 -20.56 26.92 5.15
N PRO A 417 -20.21 25.87 4.38
CA PRO A 417 -21.11 24.75 4.22
C PRO A 417 -21.28 24.13 5.61
N GLU A 418 -22.52 24.12 6.11
CA GLU A 418 -22.90 23.28 7.24
C GLU A 418 -22.59 21.84 6.82
N SER A 419 -21.49 21.30 7.33
CA SER A 419 -21.20 19.88 7.21
C SER A 419 -22.31 19.14 7.94
N SER A 420 -23.16 18.42 7.22
CA SER A 420 -24.03 17.42 7.80
C SER A 420 -23.18 16.25 8.30
N THR A 421 -22.48 16.45 9.41
CA THR A 421 -21.80 15.37 10.12
C THR A 421 -22.87 14.50 10.75
N LYS A 422 -23.27 13.43 10.07
CA LYS A 422 -23.92 12.30 10.72
C LYS A 422 -22.89 11.72 11.70
N SER A 423 -23.03 12.03 12.98
CA SER A 423 -22.21 11.44 14.04
C SER A 423 -22.40 9.92 14.03
N SER A 424 -21.30 9.16 14.14
CA SER A 424 -21.37 7.71 14.31
C SER A 424 -22.27 7.37 15.51
N PRO A 425 -23.21 6.42 15.39
CA PRO A 425 -24.11 6.03 16.48
C PRO A 425 -23.36 5.49 17.71
N ASP A 426 -22.11 5.06 17.54
CA ASP A 426 -21.26 4.50 18.60
C ASP A 426 -20.33 5.56 19.25
N GLY A 427 -20.45 6.84 18.90
CA GLY A 427 -19.60 7.91 19.44
C GLY A 427 -18.16 7.91 18.91
N HIS A 428 -17.88 7.14 17.86
CA HIS A 428 -16.61 7.23 17.14
C HIS A 428 -16.54 8.54 16.33
N PRO A 429 -15.40 9.25 16.32
CA PRO A 429 -15.26 10.53 15.64
C PRO A 429 -15.20 10.44 14.11
N TYR A 430 -15.27 9.23 13.56
CA TYR A 430 -15.10 8.95 12.14
C TYR A 430 -16.45 8.94 11.40
N PRO A 431 -16.47 9.37 10.12
CA PRO A 431 -17.70 9.58 9.37
C PRO A 431 -18.59 8.33 9.31
N CYS A 432 -19.90 8.58 9.24
CA CYS A 432 -20.92 7.56 9.04
C CYS A 432 -20.59 6.70 7.81
N THR A 433 -20.93 5.42 7.91
CA THR A 433 -20.85 4.47 6.80
C THR A 433 -21.66 4.97 5.60
N THR A 434 -21.15 4.68 4.40
CA THR A 434 -21.73 5.17 3.14
C THR A 434 -21.29 4.29 1.97
N ASP A 435 -22.21 4.11 1.02
CA ASP A 435 -22.04 3.51 -0.30
C ASP A 435 -22.14 4.56 -1.43
N ASP A 436 -22.37 5.84 -1.07
CA ASP A 436 -22.43 6.98 -1.97
C ASP A 436 -21.01 7.39 -2.39
N ILE A 437 -20.82 7.62 -3.70
CA ILE A 437 -19.50 7.92 -4.26
C ILE A 437 -18.95 9.26 -3.78
N ASP A 438 -19.80 10.27 -3.59
CA ASP A 438 -19.35 11.58 -3.10
C ASP A 438 -18.86 11.47 -1.65
N ASP A 439 -19.55 10.69 -0.82
CA ASP A 439 -19.13 10.42 0.55
C ASP A 439 -17.85 9.54 0.61
N LEU A 440 -17.75 8.50 -0.22
CA LEU A 440 -16.55 7.66 -0.33
C LEU A 440 -15.34 8.50 -0.75
N ARG A 441 -15.51 9.39 -1.73
CA ARG A 441 -14.45 10.31 -2.16
C ARG A 441 -14.06 11.31 -1.07
N LEU A 442 -14.99 11.73 -0.24
CA LEU A 442 -14.72 12.68 0.84
C LEU A 442 -14.02 12.03 2.03
N HIS A 443 -14.42 10.81 2.39
CA HIS A 443 -14.04 10.15 3.64
C HIS A 443 -13.03 9.01 3.48
N TYR A 444 -13.02 8.38 2.32
CA TYR A 444 -12.18 7.22 1.99
C TYR A 444 -11.51 7.33 0.59
N PRO A 445 -10.88 8.48 0.25
CA PRO A 445 -10.31 8.68 -1.08
C PRO A 445 -9.15 7.72 -1.38
N THR A 446 -8.40 7.30 -0.37
CA THR A 446 -7.25 6.39 -0.55
C THR A 446 -7.71 4.96 -0.75
N MET A 447 -8.74 4.51 -0.03
CA MET A 447 -9.40 3.22 -0.27
C MET A 447 -9.93 3.15 -1.70
N LEU A 448 -10.61 4.21 -2.16
CA LEU A 448 -11.13 4.30 -3.51
C LEU A 448 -9.99 4.25 -4.55
N ALA A 449 -8.93 5.03 -4.36
CA ALA A 449 -7.78 5.03 -5.24
C ALA A 449 -7.01 3.69 -5.27
N ASP A 450 -6.81 3.02 -4.11
CA ASP A 450 -6.14 1.71 -3.97
C ASP A 450 -6.92 0.63 -4.76
N GLY A 451 -8.24 0.57 -4.53
CA GLY A 451 -9.14 -0.35 -5.20
C GLY A 451 -9.18 -0.16 -6.71
N LEU A 452 -9.35 1.09 -7.17
CA LEU A 452 -9.39 1.43 -8.59
C LEU A 452 -8.04 1.20 -9.28
N ALA A 453 -6.92 1.49 -8.62
CA ALA A 453 -5.59 1.21 -9.18
C ALA A 453 -5.41 -0.28 -9.45
N THR A 454 -5.89 -1.14 -8.55
CA THR A 454 -5.92 -2.59 -8.76
C THR A 454 -6.90 -2.99 -9.86
N ALA A 455 -8.11 -2.41 -9.88
CA ALA A 455 -9.15 -2.73 -10.86
C ALA A 455 -8.72 -2.46 -12.30
N LEU A 456 -7.93 -1.41 -12.54
CA LEU A 456 -7.42 -1.05 -13.87
C LEU A 456 -6.50 -2.13 -14.50
N PHE A 457 -6.07 -3.14 -13.75
CA PHE A 457 -5.38 -4.31 -14.34
C PHE A 457 -6.32 -5.28 -15.02
N VAL A 458 -7.60 -5.31 -14.64
CA VAL A 458 -8.56 -6.36 -15.02
C VAL A 458 -9.86 -5.80 -15.62
N ALA A 459 -10.06 -4.49 -15.57
CA ALA A 459 -11.25 -3.81 -16.05
C ALA A 459 -10.90 -2.59 -16.92
N GLU A 460 -11.81 -2.26 -17.83
CA GLU A 460 -11.70 -1.09 -18.69
C GLU A 460 -11.87 0.20 -17.89
N ALA A 461 -10.97 1.18 -18.11
CA ALA A 461 -11.01 2.47 -17.43
C ALA A 461 -12.33 3.22 -17.63
N GLY A 462 -12.97 3.06 -18.79
CA GLY A 462 -14.27 3.67 -19.09
C GLY A 462 -15.43 3.10 -18.28
N ASP A 463 -15.46 1.78 -18.09
CA ASP A 463 -16.48 1.10 -17.27
C ASP A 463 -16.33 1.52 -15.79
N LEU A 464 -15.09 1.60 -15.30
CA LEU A 464 -14.79 2.11 -13.96
C LEU A 464 -15.17 3.60 -13.80
N ALA A 465 -14.82 4.45 -14.76
CA ALA A 465 -15.19 5.87 -14.71
C ALA A 465 -16.71 6.08 -14.68
N HIS A 466 -17.46 5.24 -15.40
CA HIS A 466 -18.92 5.27 -15.41
C HIS A 466 -19.51 4.87 -14.05
N GLU A 467 -19.06 3.74 -13.49
CA GLU A 467 -19.55 3.24 -12.19
C GLU A 467 -19.20 4.19 -11.03
N PHE A 468 -17.99 4.76 -11.06
CA PHE A 468 -17.46 5.64 -10.02
C PHE A 468 -17.59 7.11 -10.41
N SER A 469 -18.77 7.51 -10.90
CA SER A 469 -19.10 8.91 -11.15
C SER A 469 -19.82 9.54 -9.96
N THR A 470 -19.50 10.80 -9.67
CA THR A 470 -20.21 11.64 -8.68
C THR A 470 -21.63 11.97 -9.17
N GLN A 471 -22.47 12.52 -8.30
CA GLN A 471 -23.87 12.84 -8.65
C GLN A 471 -24.03 13.78 -9.86
N ASP A 472 -23.00 14.57 -10.19
CA ASP A 472 -22.96 15.44 -11.37
C ASP A 472 -22.47 14.75 -12.66
N GLY A 473 -22.20 13.44 -12.62
CA GLY A 473 -21.75 12.63 -13.75
C GLY A 473 -20.25 12.75 -14.04
N THR A 474 -19.48 13.42 -13.18
CA THR A 474 -18.01 13.50 -13.30
C THR A 474 -17.37 12.25 -12.68
N PRO A 475 -16.36 11.63 -13.32
CA PRO A 475 -15.59 10.57 -12.66
C PRO A 475 -15.01 11.05 -11.31
N ALA A 476 -15.11 10.21 -10.28
CA ALA A 476 -14.60 10.51 -8.95
C ALA A 476 -13.06 10.46 -8.88
N PHE A 477 -12.41 9.98 -9.94
CA PHE A 477 -10.97 9.76 -10.01
C PHE A 477 -10.40 10.13 -11.38
N GLU A 478 -9.10 10.36 -11.39
CA GLU A 478 -8.27 10.45 -12.58
C GLU A 478 -7.25 9.30 -12.56
N CYS A 479 -6.78 8.84 -13.71
CA CYS A 479 -5.83 7.73 -13.76
C CYS A 479 -4.73 7.92 -14.81
N ALA A 480 -3.62 7.23 -14.59
CA ALA A 480 -2.59 7.00 -15.58
C ALA A 480 -2.24 5.51 -15.61
N MET A 481 -1.88 5.00 -16.78
CA MET A 481 -1.59 3.59 -17.01
C MET A 481 -0.37 3.44 -17.91
N LEU A 482 0.39 2.36 -17.67
CA LEU A 482 1.46 1.88 -18.53
C LEU A 482 1.11 0.46 -18.95
N ASP A 483 0.91 0.23 -20.26
CA ASP A 483 0.60 -1.09 -20.80
C ASP A 483 1.84 -2.00 -20.92
N ALA A 484 1.63 -3.26 -21.27
CA ALA A 484 2.70 -4.24 -21.52
C ALA A 484 3.68 -3.82 -22.62
N GLY A 485 3.19 -3.08 -23.63
CA GLY A 485 3.98 -2.49 -24.70
C GLY A 485 4.75 -1.23 -24.30
N ARG A 486 4.62 -0.79 -23.04
CA ARG A 486 5.16 0.46 -22.48
C ARG A 486 4.58 1.73 -23.10
N ASN A 487 3.38 1.65 -23.69
CA ASN A 487 2.63 2.85 -24.02
C ASN A 487 2.01 3.39 -22.73
N ALA A 488 2.21 4.68 -22.48
CA ALA A 488 1.69 5.35 -21.30
C ALA A 488 0.53 6.27 -21.69
N GLY A 489 -0.57 6.20 -20.96
CA GLY A 489 -1.75 7.04 -21.13
C GLY A 489 -2.22 7.61 -19.80
N ALA A 490 -2.91 8.75 -19.84
CA ALA A 490 -3.52 9.34 -18.66
C ALA A 490 -4.86 9.99 -19.02
N SER A 491 -5.77 10.04 -18.06
CA SER A 491 -7.01 10.80 -18.16
C SER A 491 -6.72 12.30 -18.23
N ALA A 492 -7.69 13.05 -18.78
CA ALA A 492 -7.48 14.44 -19.18
C ALA A 492 -7.07 15.37 -18.04
N HIS A 493 -7.48 15.07 -16.80
CA HIS A 493 -7.19 15.90 -15.63
C HIS A 493 -6.30 15.19 -14.60
N PHE A 494 -5.63 14.11 -14.99
CA PHE A 494 -4.62 13.48 -14.14
C PHE A 494 -3.58 14.52 -13.71
N PRO A 495 -3.24 14.64 -12.41
CA PRO A 495 -2.43 15.73 -11.89
C PRO A 495 -0.92 15.51 -12.14
N GLY A 496 -0.56 14.91 -13.27
CA GLY A 496 0.80 14.49 -13.54
C GLY A 496 1.19 14.57 -15.01
N ARG A 497 2.48 14.36 -15.26
CA ARG A 497 3.07 14.33 -16.60
C ARG A 497 3.90 13.07 -16.75
N LEU A 498 3.71 12.39 -17.87
CA LEU A 498 4.50 11.22 -18.28
C LEU A 498 5.73 11.69 -19.08
N PHE A 499 6.86 11.03 -18.85
CA PHE A 499 8.14 11.27 -19.52
C PHE A 499 8.40 10.29 -20.66
N THR A 500 7.72 9.15 -20.66
CA THR A 500 7.88 8.08 -21.65
C THR A 500 7.24 8.47 -22.99
N VAL A 501 8.00 8.23 -24.06
CA VAL A 501 7.61 8.31 -25.47
C VAL A 501 7.75 6.93 -26.07
#